data_AF-A0A9Q3UKI8-F1
#
_entry.id   AF-A0A9Q3UKI8-F1
#
_cell.length_a   1.000
_cell.length_b   1.000
_cell.length_c   1.000
_cell.angle_alpha   90.00
_cell.angle_beta   90.00
_cell.angle_gamma   90.00
#
_symmetry.space_group_name_H-M   'P 1'
#
loop_
_entity.id
_entity.type
_entity.pdbx_description
1 polymer ?
#
loop_
_entity_poly.entity_id
_entity_poly.type
_entity_poly.pdbx_seq_one_letter_code
_entity_poly.pdbx_strand_id
1 'polypeptide(L)'
;MITKIKKIRKRMAKVQKRFYEVKLKKKPKPKYNSIEYAVPLTPQENSEKLIEFTAEGNNWIRTRTSSVNQHVGAFLSIIMLLELKLDNLLVDFDPKIQRKTFGGKIRVFKDFLNEFQFDQFDEMKTDYLALLRPLNELLKVRNDFAHDITVTNVSLVDFVQTSAYVEREEPHKYEMLVEDAPTEQDKVLILVSIFCLSASVEIAKLRLLVK
;
A
#
# COMPACT_ATOMS: atom_id res chain seq x y z
N MET A 1 -28.42 26.97 -40.11
CA MET A 1 -28.10 27.14 -38.67
C MET A 1 -28.84 26.13 -37.77
N ILE A 2 -30.13 25.87 -37.99
CA ILE A 2 -31.00 24.97 -37.20
C ILE A 2 -30.52 23.51 -37.10
N THR A 3 -29.90 22.97 -38.15
CA THR A 3 -29.42 21.59 -38.24
C THR A 3 -28.21 21.29 -37.34
N LYS A 4 -27.33 22.28 -37.11
CA LYS A 4 -26.16 22.15 -36.22
C LYS A 4 -26.62 22.07 -34.75
N ILE A 5 -27.61 22.87 -34.36
CA ILE A 5 -28.15 22.91 -32.98
C ILE A 5 -28.81 21.58 -32.60
N LYS A 6 -29.58 20.95 -33.51
CA LYS A 6 -30.17 19.62 -33.29
C LYS A 6 -29.11 18.52 -33.10
N LYS A 7 -27.98 18.59 -33.84
CA LYS A 7 -26.90 17.61 -33.75
C LYS A 7 -26.13 17.71 -32.42
N ILE A 8 -25.95 18.93 -31.91
CA ILE A 8 -25.32 19.20 -30.61
C ILE A 8 -26.22 18.71 -29.46
N ARG A 9 -27.54 19.01 -29.49
CA ARG A 9 -28.50 18.50 -28.48
C ARG A 9 -28.55 16.96 -28.43
N LYS A 10 -28.55 16.29 -29.59
CA LYS A 10 -28.48 14.81 -29.65
C LYS A 10 -27.18 14.25 -29.05
N ARG A 11 -26.04 14.92 -29.27
CA ARG A 11 -24.76 14.53 -28.66
C ARG A 11 -24.77 14.72 -27.15
N MET A 12 -25.25 15.87 -26.65
CA MET A 12 -25.33 16.13 -25.21
C MET A 12 -26.26 15.14 -24.48
N ALA A 13 -27.42 14.82 -25.07
CA ALA A 13 -28.32 13.81 -24.51
C ALA A 13 -27.69 12.41 -24.46
N LYS A 14 -26.89 12.03 -25.47
CA LYS A 14 -26.18 10.74 -25.51
C LYS A 14 -25.04 10.69 -24.47
N VAL A 15 -24.37 11.82 -24.23
CA VAL A 15 -23.32 11.95 -23.20
C VAL A 15 -23.92 11.92 -21.81
N GLN A 16 -25.02 12.65 -21.55
CA GLN A 16 -25.74 12.58 -20.27
C GLN A 16 -26.26 11.17 -19.99
N LYS A 17 -26.83 10.48 -20.99
CA LYS A 17 -27.31 9.10 -20.82
C LYS A 17 -26.18 8.13 -20.48
N ARG A 18 -25.01 8.24 -21.12
CA ARG A 18 -23.80 7.49 -20.74
C ARG A 18 -23.30 7.83 -19.34
N PHE A 19 -23.32 9.11 -18.94
CA PHE A 19 -22.90 9.54 -17.60
C PHE A 19 -23.83 8.99 -16.50
N TYR A 20 -25.13 8.91 -16.75
CA TYR A 20 -26.09 8.30 -15.82
C TYR A 20 -25.99 6.76 -15.79
N GLU A 21 -25.76 6.10 -16.93
CA GLU A 21 -25.55 4.64 -16.99
C GLU A 21 -24.26 4.19 -16.30
N VAL A 22 -23.19 5.00 -16.33
CA VAL A 22 -21.92 4.70 -15.65
C VAL A 22 -22.05 4.84 -14.12
N LYS A 23 -22.92 5.74 -13.61
CA LYS A 23 -23.13 5.94 -12.17
C LYS A 23 -23.99 4.87 -11.47
N LEU A 24 -24.60 3.93 -12.19
CA LEU A 24 -25.53 2.94 -11.63
C LEU A 24 -25.20 1.48 -11.93
N LYS A 25 -24.01 1.16 -12.47
CA LYS A 25 -23.56 -0.24 -12.50
C LYS A 25 -23.20 -0.67 -11.08
N LYS A 26 -24.19 -1.17 -10.33
CA LYS A 26 -23.96 -1.95 -9.11
C LYS A 26 -22.87 -2.98 -9.44
N LYS A 27 -21.76 -2.94 -8.71
CA LYS A 27 -20.72 -3.98 -8.85
C LYS A 27 -21.43 -5.34 -8.79
N PRO A 28 -21.17 -6.25 -9.74
CA PRO A 28 -21.80 -7.55 -9.72
C PRO A 28 -21.55 -8.18 -8.35
N LYS A 29 -22.60 -8.72 -7.72
CA LYS A 29 -22.43 -9.47 -6.47
C LYS A 29 -21.42 -10.59 -6.74
N PRO A 30 -20.42 -10.79 -5.86
CA PRO A 30 -19.51 -11.91 -6.00
C PRO A 30 -20.31 -13.21 -6.11
N LYS A 31 -20.01 -14.01 -7.12
CA LYS A 31 -20.55 -15.37 -7.24
C LYS A 31 -19.66 -16.27 -6.40
N TYR A 32 -20.19 -16.78 -5.30
CA TYR A 32 -19.52 -17.78 -4.48
C TYR A 32 -19.93 -19.18 -4.93
N ASN A 33 -19.06 -20.16 -4.70
CA ASN A 33 -19.42 -21.57 -4.87
C ASN A 33 -20.47 -21.98 -3.82
N SER A 34 -21.27 -23.00 -4.13
CA SER A 34 -22.15 -23.62 -3.14
C SER A 34 -21.33 -24.25 -2.01
N ILE A 35 -21.82 -24.13 -0.78
CA ILE A 35 -21.20 -24.79 0.37
C ILE A 35 -21.46 -26.30 0.25
N GLU A 36 -20.38 -27.08 0.27
CA GLU A 36 -20.44 -28.54 0.34
C GLU A 36 -20.24 -28.97 1.80
N TYR A 37 -21.19 -29.75 2.34
CA TYR A 37 -21.13 -30.21 3.72
C TYR A 37 -20.47 -31.58 3.78
N ALA A 38 -19.43 -31.71 4.62
CA ALA A 38 -18.82 -32.99 4.89
C ALA A 38 -19.75 -33.88 5.73
N VAL A 39 -19.75 -35.19 5.46
CA VAL A 39 -20.38 -36.18 6.34
C VAL A 39 -19.53 -36.30 7.61
N PRO A 40 -20.12 -36.20 8.82
CA PRO A 40 -19.37 -36.36 10.06
C PRO A 40 -18.66 -37.71 10.13
N LEU A 41 -17.38 -37.70 10.50
CA LEU A 41 -16.61 -38.92 10.78
C LEU A 41 -16.93 -39.45 12.18
N THR A 42 -16.16 -40.44 12.66
CA THR A 42 -16.28 -40.88 14.05
C THR A 42 -15.89 -39.75 15.04
N PRO A 43 -16.34 -39.80 16.31
CA PRO A 43 -16.00 -38.78 17.30
C PRO A 43 -14.49 -38.55 17.46
N GLN A 44 -13.69 -39.60 17.35
CA GLN A 44 -12.23 -39.52 17.46
C GLN A 44 -11.62 -38.79 16.26
N GLU A 45 -11.97 -39.20 15.04
CA GLU A 45 -11.46 -38.60 13.79
C GLU A 45 -11.89 -37.13 13.63
N ASN A 46 -13.12 -36.78 14.05
CA ASN A 46 -13.56 -35.38 14.06
C ASN A 46 -12.77 -34.54 15.07
N SER A 47 -12.40 -35.12 16.22
CA SER A 47 -11.59 -34.42 17.22
C SER A 47 -10.17 -34.18 16.72
N GLU A 48 -9.57 -35.16 16.04
CA GLU A 48 -8.24 -35.04 15.41
C GLU A 48 -8.25 -33.97 14.30
N LYS A 49 -9.24 -34.01 13.39
CA LYS A 49 -9.39 -32.98 12.35
C LYS A 49 -9.63 -31.59 12.92
N LEU A 50 -10.40 -31.48 14.00
CA LEU A 50 -10.61 -30.18 14.66
C LEU A 50 -9.30 -29.62 15.20
N ILE A 51 -8.47 -30.47 15.83
CA ILE A 51 -7.14 -30.08 16.31
C ILE A 51 -6.26 -29.66 15.12
N GLU A 52 -6.27 -30.42 14.03
CA GLU A 52 -5.55 -30.11 12.80
C GLU A 52 -5.94 -28.74 12.24
N PHE A 53 -7.22 -28.50 11.98
CA PHE A 53 -7.72 -27.22 11.47
C PHE A 53 -7.50 -26.05 12.44
N THR A 54 -7.50 -26.30 13.75
CA THR A 54 -7.21 -25.27 14.76
C THR A 54 -5.70 -24.96 14.84
N ALA A 55 -4.85 -25.94 14.57
CA ALA A 55 -3.40 -25.79 14.53
C ALA A 55 -2.87 -25.33 13.17
N GLU A 56 -3.69 -25.40 12.12
CA GLU A 56 -3.39 -24.91 10.77
C GLU A 56 -3.04 -23.41 10.82
N GLY A 57 -1.96 -23.01 10.15
CA GLY A 57 -1.38 -21.66 10.26
C GLY A 57 -0.55 -21.41 11.53
N ASN A 58 -0.95 -21.94 12.69
CA ASN A 58 -0.18 -21.79 13.95
C ASN A 58 1.14 -22.58 13.92
N ASN A 59 1.10 -23.80 13.37
CA ASN A 59 2.32 -24.59 13.16
C ASN A 59 3.33 -23.84 12.30
N TRP A 60 2.85 -23.11 11.28
CA TRP A 60 3.70 -22.35 10.40
C TRP A 60 4.43 -21.21 11.12
N ILE A 61 3.72 -20.46 11.99
CA ILE A 61 4.32 -19.44 12.87
C ILE A 61 5.38 -20.07 13.79
N ARG A 62 5.08 -21.26 14.35
CA ARG A 62 5.99 -21.99 15.26
C ARG A 62 7.24 -22.53 14.56
N THR A 63 7.15 -22.84 13.27
CA THR A 63 8.28 -23.35 12.47
C THR A 63 9.16 -22.25 11.87
N ARG A 64 8.75 -20.98 11.92
CA ARG A 64 9.59 -19.86 11.48
C ARG A 64 10.86 -19.74 12.32
N THR A 65 11.96 -19.37 11.69
CA THR A 65 13.18 -18.99 12.41
C THR A 65 13.01 -17.63 13.09
N SER A 66 13.74 -17.41 14.19
CA SER A 66 13.74 -16.12 14.91
C SER A 66 14.13 -14.94 14.01
N SER A 67 15.12 -15.13 13.13
CA SER A 67 15.60 -14.13 12.17
C SER A 67 14.51 -13.68 11.18
N VAL A 68 13.71 -14.61 10.65
CA VAL A 68 12.61 -14.27 9.74
C VAL A 68 11.54 -13.42 10.44
N ASN A 69 11.20 -13.74 11.69
CA ASN A 69 10.26 -12.93 12.47
C ASN A 69 10.80 -11.54 12.77
N GLN A 70 12.11 -11.42 13.07
CA GLN A 70 12.75 -10.13 13.28
C GLN A 70 12.70 -9.26 12.00
N HIS A 71 12.95 -9.86 10.83
CA HIS A 71 12.90 -9.15 9.56
C HIS A 71 11.50 -8.62 9.25
N VAL A 72 10.48 -9.47 9.32
CA VAL A 72 9.08 -9.06 9.08
C VAL A 72 8.65 -8.00 10.10
N GLY A 73 9.00 -8.18 11.37
CA GLY A 73 8.71 -7.22 12.43
C GLY A 73 9.37 -5.86 12.20
N ALA A 74 10.65 -5.85 11.79
CA ALA A 74 11.39 -4.63 11.46
C ALA A 74 10.76 -3.91 10.26
N PHE A 75 10.46 -4.63 9.18
CA PHE A 75 9.79 -4.07 8.00
C PHE A 75 8.47 -3.40 8.38
N LEU A 76 7.59 -4.11 9.09
CA LEU A 76 6.29 -3.58 9.51
C LEU A 76 6.43 -2.36 10.43
N SER A 77 7.42 -2.37 11.32
CA SER A 77 7.70 -1.24 12.23
C SER A 77 8.12 0.02 11.47
N ILE A 78 8.97 -0.12 10.44
CA ILE A 78 9.37 1.00 9.58
C ILE A 78 8.15 1.59 8.85
N ILE A 79 7.28 0.73 8.30
CA ILE A 79 6.05 1.19 7.65
C ILE A 79 5.11 1.90 8.64
N MET A 80 4.97 1.39 9.86
CA MET A 80 4.15 2.04 10.89
C MET A 80 4.64 3.46 11.24
N LEU A 81 5.96 3.68 11.27
CA LEU A 81 6.53 5.01 11.49
C LEU A 81 6.18 5.97 10.35
N LEU A 82 6.22 5.50 9.10
CA LEU A 82 5.80 6.29 7.94
C LEU A 82 4.30 6.57 7.96
N GLU A 83 3.47 5.58 8.33
CA GLU A 83 2.03 5.76 8.52
C GLU A 83 1.73 6.88 9.53
N LEU A 84 2.46 6.93 10.64
CA LEU A 84 2.32 7.99 11.63
C LEU A 84 2.66 9.37 11.05
N LYS A 85 3.63 9.49 10.14
CA LYS A 85 3.94 10.77 9.47
C LYS A 85 2.82 11.21 8.55
N LEU A 86 2.24 10.26 7.79
CA LEU A 86 1.08 10.54 6.94
C LEU A 86 -0.14 10.96 7.76
N ASP A 87 -0.41 10.28 8.87
CA ASP A 87 -1.51 10.65 9.78
C ASP A 87 -1.34 12.10 10.27
N ASN A 88 -0.14 12.43 10.70
CA ASN A 88 0.20 13.75 11.21
C ASN A 88 0.07 14.88 10.17
N LEU A 89 0.38 14.61 8.90
CA LEU A 89 0.20 15.57 7.81
C LEU A 89 -1.28 15.73 7.43
N LEU A 90 -2.02 14.62 7.41
CA LEU A 90 -3.33 14.56 6.75
C LEU A 90 -4.51 14.66 7.71
N VAL A 91 -4.30 14.75 9.04
CA VAL A 91 -5.39 14.74 10.02
C VAL A 91 -6.39 15.87 9.83
N ASP A 92 -5.92 17.07 9.46
CA ASP A 92 -6.78 18.23 9.23
C ASP A 92 -7.42 18.20 7.83
N PHE A 93 -6.82 17.46 6.89
CA PHE A 93 -7.37 17.24 5.55
C PHE A 93 -8.43 16.13 5.52
N ASP A 94 -8.22 15.05 6.25
CA ASP A 94 -9.18 13.97 6.47
C ASP A 94 -9.20 13.56 7.95
N PRO A 95 -10.20 14.02 8.74
CA PRO A 95 -10.31 13.72 10.17
C PRO A 95 -10.44 12.22 10.52
N LYS A 96 -10.65 11.35 9.52
CA LYS A 96 -10.73 9.89 9.70
C LYS A 96 -9.44 9.19 9.26
N ILE A 97 -8.36 9.92 8.94
CA ILE A 97 -7.12 9.36 8.39
C ILE A 97 -6.54 8.22 9.25
N GLN A 98 -6.53 8.39 10.58
CA GLN A 98 -5.97 7.41 11.52
C GLN A 98 -6.68 6.05 11.44
N ARG A 99 -7.96 6.02 11.05
CA ARG A 99 -8.75 4.78 10.90
C ARG A 99 -8.53 4.10 9.56
N LYS A 100 -7.78 4.72 8.64
CA LYS A 100 -7.54 4.17 7.31
C LYS A 100 -6.34 3.22 7.34
N THR A 101 -6.43 2.19 6.53
CA THR A 101 -5.29 1.31 6.21
C THR A 101 -4.20 2.10 5.48
N PHE A 102 -2.98 1.57 5.44
CA PHE A 102 -1.86 2.20 4.72
C PHE A 102 -2.22 2.59 3.28
N GLY A 103 -2.87 1.70 2.53
CA GLY A 103 -3.31 2.01 1.17
C GLY A 103 -4.40 3.09 1.09
N GLY A 104 -5.23 3.21 2.12
CA GLY A 104 -6.16 4.32 2.28
C GLY A 104 -5.42 5.65 2.54
N LYS A 105 -4.39 5.64 3.39
CA LYS A 105 -3.55 6.79 3.68
C LYS A 105 -2.79 7.28 2.43
N ILE A 106 -2.19 6.37 1.66
CA ILE A 106 -1.51 6.69 0.38
C ILE A 106 -2.48 7.36 -0.61
N ARG A 107 -3.74 6.91 -0.66
CA ARG A 107 -4.75 7.53 -1.52
C ARG A 107 -5.07 8.95 -1.08
N VAL A 108 -5.32 9.16 0.22
CA VAL A 108 -5.59 10.50 0.76
C VAL A 108 -4.37 11.41 0.57
N PHE A 109 -3.15 10.90 0.74
CA PHE A 109 -1.92 11.64 0.45
C PHE A 109 -1.86 12.10 -1.00
N LYS A 110 -2.16 11.21 -1.96
CA LYS A 110 -2.24 11.59 -3.37
C LYS A 110 -3.29 12.68 -3.62
N ASP A 111 -4.47 12.56 -2.99
CA ASP A 111 -5.54 13.54 -3.13
C ASP A 111 -5.10 14.91 -2.55
N PHE A 112 -4.46 14.91 -1.37
CA PHE A 112 -3.83 16.07 -0.76
C PHE A 112 -2.82 16.74 -1.70
N LEU A 113 -1.89 15.99 -2.30
CA LEU A 113 -0.91 16.54 -3.27
C LEU A 113 -1.56 17.10 -4.54
N ASN A 114 -2.81 16.72 -4.85
CA ASN A 114 -3.53 17.32 -5.97
C ASN A 114 -4.17 18.66 -5.61
N GLU A 115 -4.54 18.84 -4.35
CA GLU A 115 -5.18 20.05 -3.82
C GLU A 115 -4.19 21.08 -3.27
N PHE A 116 -3.00 20.65 -2.85
CA PHE A 116 -1.97 21.52 -2.31
C PHE A 116 -1.49 22.56 -3.34
N GLN A 117 -1.43 23.83 -2.90
CA GLN A 117 -1.07 24.98 -3.74
C GLN A 117 0.45 25.20 -3.76
N PHE A 118 1.17 24.34 -4.49
CA PHE A 118 2.63 24.38 -4.60
C PHE A 118 3.19 25.71 -5.11
N ASP A 119 2.44 26.43 -5.94
CA ASP A 119 2.83 27.73 -6.50
C ASP A 119 3.02 28.83 -5.44
N GLN A 120 2.53 28.61 -4.23
CA GLN A 120 2.71 29.52 -3.09
C GLN A 120 4.01 29.28 -2.32
N PHE A 121 4.75 28.21 -2.63
CA PHE A 121 5.93 27.78 -1.89
C PHE A 121 7.08 27.46 -2.86
N ASP A 122 8.32 27.47 -2.36
CA ASP A 122 9.50 27.03 -3.13
C ASP A 122 9.63 25.50 -3.09
N GLU A 123 8.56 24.81 -3.49
CA GLU A 123 8.40 23.36 -3.38
C GLU A 123 7.92 22.78 -4.71
N MET A 124 8.57 21.71 -5.18
CA MET A 124 8.22 21.10 -6.46
C MET A 124 7.25 19.94 -6.29
N LYS A 125 6.04 20.09 -6.84
CA LYS A 125 5.00 19.03 -6.84
C LYS A 125 5.52 17.67 -7.35
N THR A 126 6.42 17.68 -8.31
CA THR A 126 7.01 16.46 -8.90
C THR A 126 7.73 15.59 -7.89
N ASP A 127 8.37 16.21 -6.91
CA ASP A 127 9.25 15.53 -5.95
C ASP A 127 8.39 14.72 -4.98
N TYR A 128 7.32 15.34 -4.49
CA TYR A 128 6.31 14.67 -3.66
C TYR A 128 5.52 13.59 -4.40
N LEU A 129 5.18 13.82 -5.67
CA LEU A 129 4.52 12.80 -6.49
C LEU A 129 5.43 11.59 -6.74
N ALA A 130 6.76 11.77 -6.74
CA ALA A 130 7.70 10.66 -6.90
C ALA A 130 7.64 9.66 -5.74
N LEU A 131 7.24 10.09 -4.53
CA LEU A 131 7.05 9.23 -3.37
C LEU A 131 5.95 8.18 -3.57
N LEU A 132 4.95 8.46 -4.42
CA LEU A 132 3.76 7.61 -4.56
C LEU A 132 4.08 6.22 -5.12
N ARG A 133 5.06 6.09 -6.01
CA ARG A 133 5.39 4.78 -6.61
C ARG A 133 6.04 3.84 -5.58
N PRO A 134 7.12 4.23 -4.89
CA PRO A 134 7.67 3.44 -3.77
C PRO A 134 6.61 3.13 -2.71
N LEU A 135 5.78 4.11 -2.30
CA LEU A 135 4.72 3.88 -1.32
C LEU A 135 3.74 2.76 -1.72
N ASN A 136 3.34 2.71 -3.00
CA ASN A 136 2.47 1.64 -3.49
C ASN A 136 3.17 0.28 -3.60
N GLU A 137 4.48 0.27 -3.85
CA GLU A 137 5.31 -0.94 -3.83
C GLU A 137 5.42 -1.51 -2.40
N LEU A 138 5.71 -0.66 -1.41
CA LEU A 138 5.69 -1.04 0.00
C LEU A 138 4.32 -1.55 0.45
N LEU A 139 3.23 -0.91 -0.03
CA LEU A 139 1.87 -1.37 0.25
C LEU A 139 1.62 -2.79 -0.27
N LYS A 140 2.12 -3.12 -1.47
CA LYS A 140 1.97 -4.45 -2.06
C LYS A 140 2.62 -5.50 -1.15
N VAL A 141 3.89 -5.29 -0.80
CA VAL A 141 4.64 -6.22 0.07
C VAL A 141 4.01 -6.35 1.46
N ARG A 142 3.59 -5.24 2.06
CA ARG A 142 2.88 -5.26 3.35
C ARG A 142 1.59 -6.09 3.28
N ASN A 143 0.82 -5.94 2.19
CA ASN A 143 -0.41 -6.71 2.01
C ASN A 143 -0.10 -8.19 1.79
N ASP A 144 0.98 -8.53 1.08
CA ASP A 144 1.42 -9.90 0.88
C ASP A 144 1.75 -10.55 2.24
N PHE A 145 2.49 -9.86 3.12
CA PHE A 145 2.74 -10.32 4.49
C PHE A 145 1.47 -10.45 5.35
N ALA A 146 0.43 -9.63 5.09
CA ALA A 146 -0.81 -9.66 5.84
C ALA A 146 -1.80 -10.75 5.35
N HIS A 147 -1.76 -11.08 4.06
CA HIS A 147 -2.66 -12.04 3.43
C HIS A 147 -2.12 -13.46 3.43
N ASP A 148 -0.82 -13.61 3.23
CA ASP A 148 -0.16 -14.90 3.25
C ASP A 148 0.91 -14.86 4.33
N ILE A 149 0.58 -15.49 5.45
CA ILE A 149 1.52 -15.61 6.55
C ILE A 149 2.80 -16.29 6.07
N THR A 150 2.75 -17.12 5.03
CA THR A 150 3.89 -17.88 4.50
C THR A 150 4.92 -17.07 3.70
N VAL A 151 4.57 -15.87 3.26
CA VAL A 151 5.47 -15.00 2.47
C VAL A 151 6.45 -14.29 3.41
N THR A 152 7.73 -14.67 3.34
CA THR A 152 8.79 -14.04 4.16
C THR A 152 10.07 -13.72 3.41
N ASN A 153 10.23 -14.24 2.19
CA ASN A 153 11.43 -14.07 1.39
C ASN A 153 11.17 -12.99 0.34
N VAL A 154 11.27 -11.73 0.78
CA VAL A 154 11.35 -10.58 -0.11
C VAL A 154 12.81 -10.25 -0.37
N SER A 155 13.11 -9.74 -1.55
CA SER A 155 14.46 -9.36 -1.98
C SER A 155 14.42 -8.04 -2.73
N LEU A 156 15.58 -7.46 -3.05
CA LEU A 156 15.64 -6.15 -3.71
C LEU A 156 14.88 -6.09 -5.05
N VAL A 157 14.72 -7.21 -5.75
CA VAL A 157 13.98 -7.28 -7.02
C VAL A 157 12.49 -7.00 -6.85
N ASP A 158 11.96 -7.14 -5.63
CA ASP A 158 10.58 -6.81 -5.29
C ASP A 158 10.39 -5.30 -5.06
N PHE A 159 11.49 -4.53 -4.99
CA PHE A 159 11.52 -3.11 -4.63
C PHE A 159 12.07 -2.20 -5.74
N VAL A 160 11.73 -2.47 -7.00
CA VAL A 160 12.28 -1.75 -8.17
C VAL A 160 12.05 -0.24 -8.10
N GLN A 161 10.84 0.20 -7.72
CA GLN A 161 10.52 1.64 -7.66
C GLN A 161 11.22 2.31 -6.48
N THR A 162 11.31 1.60 -5.35
CA THR A 162 11.97 2.09 -4.14
C THR A 162 13.48 2.20 -4.35
N SER A 163 14.12 1.19 -4.96
CA SER A 163 15.53 1.21 -5.35
C SER A 163 15.83 2.38 -6.28
N ALA A 164 15.06 2.55 -7.36
CA ALA A 164 15.26 3.65 -8.30
C ALA A 164 15.07 5.04 -7.66
N TYR A 165 14.19 5.15 -6.66
CA TYR A 165 14.05 6.39 -5.90
C TYR A 165 15.28 6.65 -5.03
N VAL A 166 15.72 5.66 -4.25
CA VAL A 166 16.86 5.82 -3.33
C VAL A 166 18.17 6.04 -4.09
N GLU A 167 18.39 5.33 -5.20
CA GLU A 167 19.54 5.55 -6.08
C GLU A 167 19.60 6.98 -6.63
N ARG A 168 18.44 7.58 -6.95
CA ARG A 168 18.38 8.94 -7.48
C ARG A 168 18.56 10.02 -6.41
N GLU A 169 17.90 9.88 -5.27
CA GLU A 169 17.86 10.92 -4.23
C GLU A 169 19.01 10.79 -3.22
N GLU A 170 19.50 9.57 -2.99
CA GLU A 170 20.48 9.24 -1.97
C GLU A 170 21.54 8.25 -2.52
N PRO A 171 22.22 8.56 -3.64
CA PRO A 171 23.07 7.63 -4.38
C PRO A 171 24.15 6.99 -3.50
N HIS A 172 24.79 7.77 -2.62
CA HIS A 172 25.82 7.26 -1.70
C HIS A 172 25.27 6.21 -0.73
N LYS A 173 24.03 6.38 -0.24
CA LYS A 173 23.40 5.40 0.65
C LYS A 173 22.97 4.15 -0.12
N TYR A 174 22.61 4.31 -1.40
CA TYR A 174 22.30 3.19 -2.27
C TYR A 174 23.54 2.34 -2.62
N GLU A 175 24.68 2.98 -2.87
CA GLU A 175 25.95 2.28 -3.10
C GLU A 175 26.36 1.43 -1.89
N MET A 176 26.33 2.01 -0.69
CA MET A 176 26.61 1.29 0.57
C MET A 176 25.65 0.10 0.79
N LEU A 177 24.37 0.26 0.43
CA LEU A 177 23.39 -0.81 0.50
C LEU A 177 23.79 -2.01 -0.38
N VAL A 178 24.31 -1.75 -1.59
CA VAL A 178 24.67 -2.80 -2.56
C VAL A 178 25.97 -3.50 -2.13
N GLU A 179 26.92 -2.76 -1.56
CA GLU A 179 28.28 -3.24 -1.26
C GLU A 179 28.43 -3.88 0.13
N ASP A 180 27.78 -3.32 1.16
CA ASP A 180 28.11 -3.63 2.57
C ASP A 180 27.09 -4.55 3.27
N ALA A 181 25.91 -4.77 2.69
CA ALA A 181 24.84 -5.51 3.36
C ALA A 181 25.01 -7.04 3.23
N PRO A 182 25.01 -7.80 4.34
CA PRO A 182 25.43 -9.21 4.35
C PRO A 182 24.38 -10.18 3.78
N THR A 183 23.09 -9.82 3.80
CA THR A 183 22.01 -10.66 3.28
C THR A 183 21.03 -9.85 2.43
N GLU A 184 20.28 -10.52 1.54
CA GLU A 184 19.21 -9.87 0.76
C GLU A 184 18.10 -9.29 1.64
N GLN A 185 17.82 -9.92 2.78
CA GLN A 185 16.85 -9.43 3.76
C GLN A 185 17.36 -8.14 4.42
N ASP A 186 18.63 -8.07 4.78
CA ASP A 186 19.22 -6.84 5.35
C ASP A 186 19.21 -5.72 4.32
N LYS A 187 19.51 -6.03 3.06
CA LYS A 187 19.40 -5.07 1.95
C LYS A 187 17.98 -4.49 1.86
N VAL A 188 16.95 -5.32 1.91
CA VAL A 188 15.57 -4.85 1.89
C VAL A 188 15.29 -3.92 3.08
N LEU A 189 15.68 -4.28 4.30
CA LEU A 189 15.43 -3.43 5.47
C LEU A 189 16.15 -2.09 5.37
N ILE A 190 17.41 -2.09 4.92
CA ILE A 190 18.21 -0.88 4.75
C ILE A 190 17.57 0.00 3.66
N LEU A 191 17.23 -0.56 2.50
CA LEU A 191 16.57 0.18 1.41
C LEU A 191 15.28 0.84 1.88
N VAL A 192 14.40 0.06 2.53
CA VAL A 192 13.10 0.53 3.02
C VAL A 192 13.31 1.59 4.11
N SER A 193 14.31 1.43 4.97
CA SER A 193 14.66 2.42 6.00
C SER A 193 15.11 3.74 5.39
N ILE A 194 16.01 3.71 4.39
CA ILE A 194 16.49 4.91 3.70
C ILE A 194 15.32 5.63 3.05
N PHE A 195 14.53 4.92 2.24
CA PHE A 195 13.35 5.51 1.60
C PHE A 195 12.37 6.11 2.61
N CYS A 196 11.98 5.36 3.63
CA CYS A 196 11.01 5.82 4.62
C CYS A 196 11.52 7.01 5.42
N LEU A 197 12.83 7.10 5.68
CA LEU A 197 13.44 8.28 6.30
C LEU A 197 13.36 9.50 5.37
N SER A 198 13.80 9.37 4.11
CA SER A 198 13.72 10.46 3.13
C SER A 198 12.28 10.91 2.91
N ALA A 199 11.34 9.98 2.72
CA ALA A 199 9.92 10.27 2.59
C ALA A 199 9.34 10.96 3.84
N SER A 200 9.79 10.58 5.04
CA SER A 200 9.37 11.23 6.29
C SER A 200 9.83 12.68 6.38
N VAL A 201 11.02 13.00 5.85
CA VAL A 201 11.51 14.39 5.77
C VAL A 201 10.64 15.20 4.83
N GLU A 202 10.37 14.69 3.63
CA GLU A 202 9.51 15.38 2.66
C GLU A 202 8.09 15.60 3.21
N ILE A 203 7.48 14.58 3.84
CA ILE A 203 6.17 14.71 4.49
C ILE A 203 6.21 15.76 5.61
N ALA A 204 7.30 15.83 6.38
CA ALA A 204 7.45 16.82 7.44
C ALA A 204 7.56 18.25 6.89
N LYS A 205 8.25 18.45 5.76
CA LYS A 205 8.30 19.75 5.06
C LYS A 205 6.89 20.23 4.71
N LEU A 206 6.09 19.38 4.05
CA LEU A 206 4.69 19.72 3.73
C LEU A 206 3.89 20.06 4.99
N ARG A 207 4.10 19.34 6.08
CA ARG A 207 3.41 19.58 7.35
C ARG A 207 3.73 20.96 7.94
N LEU A 208 4.94 21.49 7.74
CA LEU A 208 5.28 22.85 8.18
C LEU A 208 4.48 23.93 7.43
N LEU A 209 3.98 23.60 6.22
CA LEU A 209 3.29 24.52 5.33
C LEU A 209 1.77 24.47 5.47
N VAL A 210 1.24 23.48 6.20
CA VAL A 210 -0.20 23.31 6.42
C VAL A 210 -0.57 23.40 7.90
N LYS A 211 -1.80 23.82 8.18
CA LYS A 211 -2.39 23.93 9.52
C LYS A 211 -3.72 23.23 9.56
#